data_AF-A0A7C6PG41-F1
#
_entry.id   AF-A0A7C6PG41-F1
#
_cell.length_a   1.000
_cell.length_b   1.000
_cell.length_c   1.000
_cell.angle_alpha   90.00
_cell.angle_beta   90.00
_cell.angle_gamma   90.00
#
_symmetry.space_group_name_H-M   'P 1'
#
loop_
_entity.id
_entity.type
_entity.pdbx_description
1 polymer ?
#
loop_
_entity_poly.entity_id
_entity_poly.type
_entity_poly.pdbx_seq_one_letter_code
_entity_poly.pdbx_strand_id
1 'polypeptide(L)' 'MSAVQPKKRAAKVAIGRRKNYLAAVRYLDGRREIIEVRNADDLADARIMVLEELGPVRCLLLSELG' A
#
# COMPACT_ATOMS: atom_id res chain seq x y z
N MET A 1 7.39 36.46 -2.07
CA MET A 1 6.59 35.52 -1.24
C MET A 1 6.34 34.26 -2.06
N SER A 2 6.21 33.10 -1.40
CA SER A 2 6.08 31.73 -1.93
C SER A 2 7.39 30.94 -2.03
N ALA A 3 7.86 30.49 -0.87
CA ALA A 3 8.82 29.40 -0.76
C ALA A 3 8.10 28.08 -1.11
N VAL A 4 8.55 27.44 -2.19
CA VAL A 4 8.16 26.08 -2.56
C VAL A 4 8.74 25.16 -1.48
N GLN A 5 7.91 24.61 -0.60
CA GLN A 5 8.35 23.61 0.38
C GLN A 5 8.68 22.31 -0.37
N PRO A 6 9.93 21.80 -0.31
CA PRO A 6 10.17 20.43 -0.68
C PRO A 6 9.56 19.55 0.41
N LYS A 7 8.46 18.85 0.09
CA LYS A 7 7.92 17.77 0.94
C LYS A 7 9.02 16.73 1.11
N LYS A 8 9.73 16.80 2.24
CA LYS A 8 10.67 15.78 2.70
C LYS A 8 9.92 14.45 2.77
N ARG A 9 10.01 13.64 1.72
CA ARG A 9 9.82 12.20 1.80
C ARG A 9 10.99 11.66 2.61
N ALA A 10 10.90 11.81 3.93
CA ALA A 10 11.76 11.09 4.84
C ALA A 10 11.36 9.62 4.72
N ALA A 11 11.94 8.93 3.74
CA ALA A 11 11.98 7.48 3.70
C ALA A 11 12.75 7.05 4.96
N LYS A 12 12.00 6.85 6.05
CA LYS A 12 12.50 6.10 7.20
C LYS A 12 12.74 4.71 6.65
N VAL A 13 13.99 4.41 6.34
CA VAL A 13 14.48 3.04 6.16
C VAL A 13 14.33 2.38 7.53
N ALA A 14 13.10 1.98 7.85
CA ALA A 14 12.85 1.08 8.94
C ALA A 14 13.31 -0.27 8.41
N ILE A 15 14.50 -0.70 8.82
CA ILE A 15 14.91 -2.11 8.75
C ILE A 15 14.09 -2.86 9.82
N GLY A 16 12.76 -2.75 9.73
CA GLY A 16 11.79 -3.55 10.45
C GLY A 16 11.52 -4.78 9.60
N ARG A 17 11.29 -5.92 10.24
CA ARG A 17 10.94 -7.18 9.57
C ARG A 17 9.95 -6.88 8.43
N ARG A 18 10.37 -7.10 7.18
CA ARG A 18 9.49 -6.99 6.02
C ARG A 18 8.26 -7.82 6.32
N LYS A 19 7.12 -7.16 6.51
CA LYS A 19 5.89 -7.83 6.89
C LYS A 19 5.20 -8.30 5.63
N ASN A 20 4.47 -9.40 5.76
CA ASN A 20 3.56 -9.83 4.72
C ASN A 20 2.17 -9.28 5.07
N TYR A 21 1.50 -8.76 4.06
CA TYR A 21 0.13 -8.27 4.18
C TYR A 21 -0.77 -9.07 3.25
N LEU A 22 -2.03 -9.19 3.61
CA LEU A 22 -3.08 -9.64 2.69
C LEU A 22 -3.92 -8.45 2.29
N ALA A 23 -4.04 -8.26 0.99
CA ALA A 23 -4.91 -7.28 0.36
C ALA A 23 -6.17 -7.98 -0.14
N ALA A 24 -7.32 -7.67 0.45
CA ALA A 24 -8.62 -8.03 -0.10
C ALA A 24 -9.10 -6.87 -0.96
N VAL A 25 -9.22 -7.10 -2.27
CA VAL A 25 -9.55 -6.10 -3.27
C VAL A 25 -10.96 -6.35 -3.80
N ARG A 26 -11.72 -5.26 -3.98
CA ARG A 26 -12.94 -5.25 -4.76
C ARG A 26 -12.78 -4.30 -5.93
N TYR A 27 -12.80 -4.85 -7.13
CA TYR A 27 -12.72 -4.10 -8.38
C TYR A 27 -14.04 -3.37 -8.67
N LEU A 28 -13.98 -2.40 -9.60
CA LEU A 28 -15.13 -1.59 -10.00
C LEU A 28 -16.23 -2.42 -10.67
N ASP A 29 -15.84 -3.47 -11.39
CA ASP A 29 -16.73 -4.45 -12.03
C ASP A 29 -17.39 -5.43 -11.04
N GLY A 30 -17.04 -5.33 -9.75
CA GLY A 30 -17.58 -6.16 -8.69
C GLY A 30 -16.79 -7.45 -8.42
N ARG A 31 -15.75 -7.75 -9.20
CA ARG A 31 -14.83 -8.87 -8.92
C ARG A 31 -14.12 -8.65 -7.60
N ARG A 32 -13.78 -9.74 -6.94
CA ARG A 32 -13.08 -9.75 -5.66
C ARG A 32 -11.89 -10.69 -5.74
N GLU A 33 -10.78 -10.25 -5.16
CA GLU A 33 -9.54 -11.01 -5.15
C GLU A 33 -8.80 -10.78 -3.84
N ILE A 34 -8.02 -11.78 -3.44
CA ILE A 34 -7.13 -11.68 -2.28
C ILE A 34 -5.71 -11.83 -2.81
N ILE A 35 -4.86 -10.87 -2.49
CA ILE A 35 -3.49 -10.77 -2.99
C ILE A 35 -2.55 -10.72 -1.78
N GLU A 36 -1.48 -11.49 -1.85
CA GLU A 36 -0.41 -11.40 -0.87
C GLU A 36 0.56 -10.27 -1.26
N VAL A 37 0.70 -9.28 -0.38
CA VAL A 37 1.63 -8.16 -0.53
C VAL A 37 2.84 -8.45 0.34
N ARG A 38 3.96 -8.76 -0.31
CA ARG A 38 5.23 -9.05 0.35
C ARG A 38 6.15 -7.84 0.30
N ASN A 39 7.09 -7.79 1.23
CA ASN A 39 8.13 -6.75 1.28
C ASN A 39 7.61 -5.32 1.46
N ALA A 40 6.40 -5.13 1.98
CA ALA A 40 5.94 -3.79 2.33
C ALA A 40 6.53 -3.37 3.67
N ASP A 41 6.94 -2.11 3.75
CA ASP A 41 7.53 -1.54 4.97
C ASP A 41 6.45 -1.27 6.03
N ASP A 42 5.25 -0.87 5.60
CA ASP A 42 4.08 -0.65 6.44
C ASP A 42 2.75 -0.78 5.66
N LEU A 43 1.61 -0.58 6.34
CA LEU A 43 0.28 -0.64 5.72
C LEU A 43 0.07 0.42 4.63
N ALA A 44 0.67 1.60 4.75
CA ALA A 44 0.52 2.67 3.77
C ALA A 44 1.33 2.35 2.50
N ASP A 45 2.53 1.79 2.67
CA ASP A 45 3.36 1.28 1.58
C ASP A 45 2.69 0.11 0.86
N ALA A 46 2.18 -0.88 1.60
CA ALA A 46 1.40 -2.00 1.05
C ALA A 46 0.19 -1.51 0.23
N ARG A 47 -0.46 -0.43 0.68
CA ARG A 47 -1.57 0.19 -0.04
C ARG A 47 -1.12 0.80 -1.36
N ILE A 48 0.01 1.52 -1.37
CA ILE A 48 0.55 2.14 -2.57
C ILE A 48 0.89 1.06 -3.58
N MET A 49 1.61 0.00 -3.17
CA MET A 49 1.98 -1.12 -4.04
C MET A 49 0.77 -1.74 -4.73
N VAL A 50 -0.31 -2.01 -4.00
CA VAL A 50 -1.52 -2.62 -4.58
C VAL A 50 -2.23 -1.67 -5.55
N LEU A 51 -2.28 -0.38 -5.23
CA LEU A 51 -2.94 0.61 -6.09
C LEU A 51 -2.12 0.95 -7.34
N GLU A 52 -0.79 0.89 -7.27
CA GLU A 52 0.08 1.07 -8.44
C GLU A 52 -0.07 -0.08 -9.43
N GLU A 53 -0.19 -1.32 -8.95
CA GLU A 53 -0.36 -2.51 -9.81
C GLU A 53 -1.77 -2.63 -10.39
N LEU A 54 -2.81 -2.46 -9.57
CA LEU A 54 -4.20 -2.71 -9.98
C LEU A 54 -4.93 -1.48 -10.52
N GLY A 55 -4.41 -0.29 -10.22
CA GLY A 55 -5.10 0.97 -10.48
C GLY A 55 -6.31 1.19 -9.56
N PRO A 56 -7.33 1.96 -10.01
CA PRO A 56 -8.45 2.35 -9.18
C PRO A 56 -9.37 1.17 -8.86
N VAL A 57 -9.49 0.85 -7.57
CA VAL A 57 -10.36 -0.21 -7.04
C VAL A 57 -11.51 0.41 -6.25
N ARG A 58 -12.65 -0.30 -6.16
CA ARG A 58 -13.81 0.16 -5.38
C ARG A 58 -13.53 0.12 -3.88
N CYS A 59 -12.91 -0.97 -3.43
CA CYS A 59 -12.52 -1.13 -2.03
C CYS A 59 -11.18 -1.89 -1.95
N LEU A 60 -10.36 -1.50 -0.98
CA LEU A 60 -9.11 -2.17 -0.63
C LEU A 60 -9.07 -2.32 0.89
N LEU A 61 -8.99 -3.56 1.36
CA LEU A 61 -8.77 -3.91 2.76
C LEU A 61 -7.39 -4.54 2.90
N LEU A 62 -6.63 -4.11 3.90
CA LEU A 62 -5.31 -4.64 4.19
C LEU A 62 -5.29 -5.22 5.59
N SER A 63 -4.76 -6.43 5.72
CA SER A 63 -4.49 -7.08 7.00
C SER A 63 -3.02 -7.40 7.10
N GLU A 64 -2.40 -7.08 8.24
CA GLU A 64 -1.06 -7.55 8.57
C GLU A 64 -1.12 -9.04 8.89
N LEU A 65 -0.24 -9.83 8.29
CA LEU A 65 -0.01 -11.22 8.69
C LEU A 65 1.15 -11.22 9.70
N GLY A 66 0.79 -11.35 10.98
CA GLY A 66 1.72 -11.44 12.12
C GLY A 66 2.08 -12.86 12.47
#